data_AF-A0A917NQ33-F1
#
_entry.id   AF-A0A917NQ33-F1
#
_cell.length_a   1.000
_cell.length_b   1.000
_cell.length_c   1.000
_cell.angle_alpha   90.00
_cell.angle_beta   90.00
_cell.angle_gamma   90.00
#
_symmetry.space_group_name_H-M   'P 1'
#
loop_
_entity.id
_entity.type
_entity.pdbx_description
1 polymer ?
#
loop_
_entity_poly.entity_id
_entity_poly.type
_entity_poly.pdbx_seq_one_letter_code
_entity_poly.pdbx_strand_id
1 'polypeptide(L)'
;MNGGNAARPRIAELVVVEGLHDKQAVQRAVDADVWVLGGERIPRHVIQELRRAAAVRGIIVLTDPDGPGERIRRRLDGLIPGCRHAFVPRSRAVSARGVGIEHADPAVIRAALVRAGSRPEADAAAPRFTLADLAAAGLVAGPHAAARRRAVGEWLGIGYGNAKAFVHKLNALGVGREEWDAAVRRALAEDGP
;
A
#
# COMPACT_ATOMS: atom_id res chain seq x y z
N MET A 1 19.44 -24.13 14.55
CA MET A 1 19.46 -22.81 15.19
C MET A 1 18.19 -22.07 14.78
N ASN A 2 17.19 -22.06 15.65
CA ASN A 2 15.91 -21.39 15.39
C ASN A 2 16.13 -19.87 15.44
N GLY A 3 16.31 -19.24 14.29
CA GLY A 3 16.29 -17.79 14.13
C GLY A 3 14.88 -17.30 14.43
N GLY A 4 14.61 -16.99 15.70
CA GLY A 4 13.33 -16.48 16.17
C GLY A 4 12.91 -15.29 15.34
N ASN A 5 11.79 -15.45 14.63
CA ASN A 5 11.09 -14.36 13.97
C ASN A 5 10.61 -13.40 15.06
N ALA A 6 11.45 -12.42 15.44
CA ALA A 6 10.99 -11.32 16.28
C ALA A 6 9.74 -10.74 15.61
N ALA A 7 8.61 -10.72 16.33
CA ALA A 7 7.35 -10.26 15.80
C ALA A 7 7.55 -8.87 15.19
N ARG A 8 7.41 -8.76 13.86
CA ARG A 8 7.52 -7.48 13.15
C ARG A 8 6.34 -6.62 13.59
N PRO A 9 6.57 -5.39 14.08
CA PRO A 9 5.46 -4.53 14.46
C PRO A 9 4.61 -4.25 13.22
N ARG A 10 3.29 -4.37 13.38
CA ARG A 10 2.34 -3.96 12.35
C ARG A 10 2.07 -2.47 12.46
N ILE A 11 2.09 -1.77 11.33
CA ILE A 11 1.81 -0.32 11.28
C ILE A 11 0.56 -0.02 10.48
N ALA A 12 -0.19 0.99 10.93
CA ALA A 12 -1.49 1.35 10.38
C ALA A 12 -1.39 2.11 9.05
N GLU A 13 -0.31 2.83 8.78
CA GLU A 13 -0.14 3.59 7.53
C GLU A 13 0.22 2.72 6.33
N LEU A 14 -0.19 3.17 5.13
CA LEU A 14 0.33 2.64 3.88
C LEU A 14 1.75 3.16 3.64
N VAL A 15 2.72 2.26 3.44
CA VAL A 15 4.09 2.66 3.07
C VAL A 15 4.19 2.74 1.55
N VAL A 16 4.62 3.88 1.02
CA VAL A 16 4.80 4.10 -0.42
C VAL A 16 6.29 4.07 -0.75
N VAL A 17 6.69 3.18 -1.65
CA VAL A 17 8.08 2.95 -2.05
C VAL A 17 8.26 3.05 -3.56
N GLU A 18 9.49 3.23 -4.02
CA GLU A 18 9.79 3.36 -5.45
C GLU A 18 9.72 2.01 -6.17
N GLY A 19 10.42 0.99 -5.65
CA GLY A 19 10.62 -0.29 -6.29
C GLY A 19 10.20 -1.53 -5.50
N LEU A 20 10.28 -2.69 -6.15
CA LEU A 20 9.95 -3.99 -5.55
C LEU A 20 10.96 -4.42 -4.47
N HIS A 21 12.24 -4.06 -4.61
CA HIS A 21 13.26 -4.39 -3.61
C HIS A 21 13.05 -3.60 -2.32
N ASP A 22 12.65 -2.32 -2.42
CA ASP A 22 12.29 -1.50 -1.26
C ASP A 22 11.09 -2.08 -0.53
N LYS A 23 10.08 -2.54 -1.28
CA LYS A 23 8.94 -3.24 -0.70
C LYS A 23 9.38 -4.45 0.12
N GLN A 24 10.30 -5.26 -0.41
CA GLN A 24 10.83 -6.41 0.33
C GLN A 24 11.58 -5.96 1.59
N ALA A 25 12.36 -4.87 1.52
CA ALA A 25 13.08 -4.34 2.66
C ALA A 25 12.15 -3.81 3.76
N VAL A 26 11.09 -3.08 3.38
CA VAL A 26 10.02 -2.65 4.30
C VAL A 26 9.34 -3.86 4.92
N GLN A 27 8.98 -4.88 4.12
CA GLN A 27 8.34 -6.09 4.64
C GLN A 27 9.26 -6.89 5.57
N ARG A 28 10.59 -6.85 5.41
CA ARG A 28 11.52 -7.42 6.40
C ARG A 28 11.56 -6.61 7.70
N ALA A 29 11.22 -5.32 7.65
CA ALA A 29 11.27 -4.40 8.78
C ALA A 29 9.98 -4.38 9.60
N VAL A 30 8.81 -4.33 8.95
CA VAL A 30 7.48 -4.15 9.55
C VAL A 30 6.43 -4.99 8.82
N ASP A 31 5.30 -5.26 9.47
CA ASP A 31 4.08 -5.68 8.76
C ASP A 31 3.30 -4.42 8.35
N ALA A 32 3.23 -4.16 7.05
CA ALA A 32 2.54 -3.01 6.49
C ALA A 32 1.99 -3.35 5.10
N ASP A 33 0.89 -2.69 4.74
CA ASP A 33 0.55 -2.56 3.34
C ASP A 33 1.59 -1.67 2.66
N VAL A 34 2.08 -2.09 1.49
CA VAL A 34 3.12 -1.38 0.74
C VAL A 34 2.68 -1.13 -0.68
N TRP A 35 2.67 0.13 -1.10
CA TRP A 35 2.42 0.56 -2.47
C TRP A 35 3.73 0.80 -3.20
N VAL A 36 3.88 0.23 -4.40
CA VAL A 36 5.07 0.39 -5.25
C VAL A 36 4.73 1.33 -6.40
N LEU A 37 5.50 2.41 -6.55
CA LEU A 37 5.26 3.44 -7.56
C LEU A 37 5.70 3.03 -8.97
N GLY A 38 6.81 2.30 -9.09
CA GLY A 38 7.39 1.94 -10.39
C GLY A 38 8.18 3.08 -11.04
N GLY A 39 8.74 3.99 -10.23
CA GLY A 39 9.57 5.13 -10.66
C GLY A 39 8.86 6.48 -10.63
N GLU A 40 9.47 7.47 -11.30
CA GLU A 40 9.09 8.90 -11.18
C GLU A 40 7.81 9.29 -11.93
N ARG A 41 7.44 8.51 -12.96
CA ARG A 41 6.25 8.77 -13.79
C ARG A 41 5.02 8.14 -13.14
N ILE A 42 4.52 8.81 -12.11
CA ILE A 42 3.35 8.37 -11.35
C ILE A 42 2.06 8.74 -12.10
N PRO A 43 1.22 7.77 -12.51
CA PRO A 43 -0.04 8.04 -13.19
C PRO A 43 -1.03 8.82 -12.32
N ARG A 44 -1.93 9.59 -12.94
CA ARG A 44 -2.95 10.36 -12.21
C ARG A 44 -3.85 9.49 -11.33
N HIS A 45 -4.23 8.30 -11.80
CA HIS A 45 -5.08 7.40 -11.00
C HIS A 45 -4.38 6.94 -9.71
N VAL A 46 -3.07 6.65 -9.77
CA VAL A 46 -2.28 6.30 -8.59
C VAL A 46 -2.24 7.44 -7.58
N ILE A 47 -2.11 8.69 -8.05
CA ILE A 47 -2.17 9.85 -7.16
C ILE A 47 -3.53 9.94 -6.43
N GLN A 48 -4.64 9.64 -7.12
CA GLN A 48 -5.97 9.65 -6.49
C GLN A 48 -6.14 8.51 -5.48
N GLU A 49 -5.65 7.32 -5.81
CA GLU A 49 -5.62 6.17 -4.88
C GLU A 49 -4.80 6.51 -3.63
N LEU A 50 -3.59 7.08 -3.79
CA LEU A 50 -2.76 7.49 -2.66
C LEU A 50 -3.36 8.64 -1.85
N ARG A 51 -4.09 9.58 -2.47
CA ARG A 51 -4.86 10.61 -1.76
C ARG A 51 -5.94 10.01 -0.88
N ARG A 52 -6.69 9.03 -1.40
CA ARG A 52 -7.67 8.28 -0.60
C ARG A 52 -6.99 7.60 0.59
N ALA A 53 -5.91 6.86 0.36
CA ALA A 53 -5.18 6.20 1.43
C ALA A 53 -4.65 7.19 2.49
N ALA A 54 -4.13 8.34 2.06
CA ALA A 54 -3.64 9.39 2.94
C ALA A 54 -4.74 9.96 3.84
N ALA A 55 -5.93 10.19 3.27
CA ALA A 55 -7.09 10.68 4.01
C ALA A 55 -7.67 9.65 5.00
N VAL A 56 -7.70 8.37 4.62
CA VAL A 56 -8.35 7.31 5.41
C VAL A 56 -7.46 6.79 6.54
N ARG A 57 -6.22 6.44 6.23
CA ARG A 57 -5.30 5.78 7.18
C ARG A 57 -3.94 6.45 7.31
N GLY A 58 -3.63 7.39 6.42
CA GLY A 58 -2.32 8.02 6.32
C GLY A 58 -1.36 7.21 5.43
N ILE A 59 -0.43 7.92 4.81
CA ILE A 59 0.66 7.32 4.04
C ILE A 59 2.02 7.80 4.54
N ILE A 60 3.03 6.93 4.44
CA ILE A 60 4.43 7.27 4.70
C ILE A 60 5.26 6.94 3.46
N VAL A 61 5.86 7.96 2.85
CA VAL A 61 6.73 7.84 1.68
C VAL A 61 8.14 7.50 2.12
N LEU A 62 8.69 6.42 1.57
CA LEU A 62 10.05 5.93 1.79
C LEU A 62 10.70 5.63 0.42
N THR A 63 11.42 6.61 -0.10
CA THR A 63 12.23 6.51 -1.33
C THR A 63 13.71 6.59 -1.03
N ASP A 64 14.52 6.27 -2.02
CA ASP A 64 15.98 6.28 -1.95
C ASP A 64 16.55 7.66 -1.56
N PRO A 65 17.66 7.70 -0.81
CA PRO A 65 18.35 8.94 -0.46
C PRO A 65 19.25 9.41 -1.62
N ASP A 66 18.62 9.68 -2.76
CA ASP A 66 19.24 10.11 -4.00
C ASP A 66 18.38 11.15 -4.76
N GLY A 67 18.82 11.54 -5.97
CA GLY A 67 18.14 12.55 -6.78
C GLY A 67 16.73 12.15 -7.24
N PRO A 68 16.55 10.98 -7.90
CA PRO A 68 15.24 10.43 -8.25
C PRO A 68 14.28 10.31 -7.05
N GLY A 69 14.75 9.75 -5.93
CA GLY A 69 13.96 9.59 -4.73
C GLY A 69 13.45 10.93 -4.18
N GLU A 70 14.28 11.98 -4.22
CA GLU A 70 13.89 13.34 -3.81
C GLU A 70 12.87 13.98 -4.76
N ARG A 71 12.95 13.73 -6.07
CA ARG A 71 11.95 14.21 -7.03
C ARG A 71 10.59 13.54 -6.81
N ILE A 72 10.57 12.23 -6.51
CA ILE A 72 9.33 11.53 -6.13
C ILE A 72 8.74 12.14 -4.86
N ARG A 73 9.55 12.37 -3.81
CA ARG A 73 9.08 12.99 -2.55
C ARG A 73 8.42 14.33 -2.80
N ARG A 74 9.09 15.26 -3.48
CA ARG A 74 8.54 16.59 -3.79
C ARG A 74 7.27 16.53 -4.62
N ARG A 75 7.21 15.61 -5.59
CA ARG A 75 6.02 15.41 -6.42
C ARG A 75 4.84 14.92 -5.59
N LEU A 76 5.05 13.96 -4.70
CA LEU A 76 3.98 13.44 -3.84
C LEU A 76 3.54 14.49 -2.80
N ASP A 77 4.48 15.21 -2.19
CA ASP A 77 4.20 16.28 -1.22
C ASP A 77 3.31 17.38 -1.84
N GLY A 78 3.64 17.83 -3.05
CA GLY A 78 2.83 18.83 -3.76
C GLY A 78 1.47 18.33 -4.25
N LEU A 79 1.25 17.00 -4.34
CA LEU A 79 0.02 16.42 -4.87
C LEU A 79 -0.86 15.78 -3.81
N ILE A 80 -0.33 15.35 -2.67
CA ILE A 80 -1.03 14.55 -1.67
C ILE A 80 -0.95 15.24 -0.31
N PRO A 81 -1.97 16.02 0.08
CA PRO A 81 -2.01 16.67 1.38
C PRO A 81 -1.86 15.66 2.52
N GLY A 82 -0.98 15.96 3.47
CA GLY A 82 -0.79 15.16 4.67
C GLY A 82 0.05 13.89 4.49
N CYS A 83 0.70 13.69 3.33
CA CYS A 83 1.68 12.60 3.21
C CYS A 83 2.88 12.85 4.13
N ARG A 84 3.30 11.82 4.88
CA ARG A 84 4.49 11.89 5.73
C ARG A 84 5.68 11.25 5.04
N HIS A 85 6.89 11.63 5.45
CA HIS A 85 8.11 11.17 4.81
C HIS A 85 9.05 10.52 5.84
N ALA A 86 9.42 9.27 5.57
CA ALA A 86 10.47 8.57 6.31
C ALA A 86 11.81 8.71 5.59
N PHE A 87 12.86 8.98 6.36
CA PHE A 87 14.21 9.21 5.84
C PHE A 87 15.19 8.21 6.42
N VAL A 88 15.90 7.53 5.50
CA VAL A 88 17.05 6.69 5.82
C VAL A 88 18.31 7.43 5.37
N PRO A 89 19.31 7.64 6.26
CA PRO A 89 20.56 8.27 5.87
C PRO A 89 21.25 7.51 4.75
N ARG A 90 21.84 8.22 3.78
CA ARG A 90 22.58 7.61 2.65
C ARG A 90 23.66 6.62 3.11
N SER A 91 24.37 6.93 4.21
CA SER A 91 25.38 6.05 4.82
C SER A 91 24.83 4.72 5.34
N ARG A 92 23.51 4.62 5.52
CA ARG A 92 22.79 3.42 5.97
C ARG A 92 21.97 2.77 4.87
N ALA A 93 22.11 3.25 3.63
CA ALA A 93 21.41 2.76 2.44
C ALA A 93 22.40 2.54 1.28
N VAL A 94 23.70 2.44 1.56
CA VAL A 94 24.74 2.27 0.55
C VAL A 94 25.30 0.85 0.59
N SER A 95 25.55 0.27 -0.58
CA SER A 95 26.26 -0.99 -0.76
C SER A 95 27.19 -0.91 -1.97
N ALA A 96 27.96 -1.97 -2.23
CA ALA A 96 28.75 -2.11 -3.45
C ALA A 96 27.89 -2.05 -4.74
N ARG A 97 26.57 -2.28 -4.63
CA ARG A 97 25.62 -2.25 -5.75
C ARG A 97 24.95 -0.89 -5.97
N GLY A 98 25.25 0.11 -5.13
CA GLY A 98 24.68 1.45 -5.24
C GLY A 98 24.04 1.94 -3.94
N VAL A 99 23.18 2.94 -4.06
CA VAL A 99 22.43 3.53 -2.96
C VAL A 99 20.95 3.22 -3.15
N GLY A 100 20.30 2.70 -2.12
CA GLY A 100 18.87 2.42 -2.13
C GLY A 100 18.36 1.85 -0.82
N ILE A 101 17.06 1.99 -0.57
CA ILE A 101 16.40 1.52 0.66
C ILE A 101 16.53 0.00 0.82
N GLU A 102 16.65 -0.75 -0.27
CA GLU A 102 16.83 -2.20 -0.22
C GLU A 102 18.13 -2.65 0.46
N HIS A 103 19.10 -1.74 0.62
CA HIS A 103 20.36 -1.96 1.31
C HIS A 103 20.31 -1.62 2.80
N ALA A 104 19.23 -1.01 3.28
CA ALA A 104 19.14 -0.59 4.66
C ALA A 104 18.79 -1.75 5.61
N ASP A 105 19.41 -1.76 6.79
CA ASP A 105 19.08 -2.71 7.85
C ASP A 105 17.60 -2.55 8.26
N PRO A 106 16.87 -3.65 8.54
CA PRO A 106 15.48 -3.59 8.98
C PRO A 106 15.23 -2.67 10.19
N ALA A 107 16.20 -2.59 11.11
CA ALA A 107 16.13 -1.71 12.27
C ALA A 107 16.18 -0.22 11.89
N VAL A 108 16.94 0.14 10.85
CA VAL A 108 17.04 1.52 10.35
C VAL A 108 15.73 1.93 9.68
N ILE A 109 15.14 1.03 8.87
CA ILE A 109 13.84 1.26 8.24
C ILE A 109 12.76 1.44 9.32
N ARG A 110 12.69 0.55 10.32
CA ARG A 110 11.77 0.69 11.46
C ARG A 110 11.91 2.04 12.15
N ALA A 111 13.13 2.43 12.49
CA ALA A 111 13.38 3.71 13.16
C ALA A 111 12.99 4.92 12.29
N ALA A 112 13.19 4.83 10.97
CA ALA A 112 12.76 5.87 10.03
C ALA A 112 11.23 6.01 9.97
N LEU A 113 10.50 4.90 9.94
CA LEU A 113 9.04 4.88 9.97
C LEU A 113 8.49 5.44 11.29
N VAL A 114 9.09 5.06 12.43
CA VAL A 114 8.71 5.60 13.75
C VAL A 114 8.94 7.11 13.82
N ARG A 115 10.09 7.60 13.35
CA ARG A 115 10.37 9.05 13.29
C ARG A 115 9.40 9.80 12.39
N ALA A 116 8.90 9.16 11.32
CA ALA A 116 7.86 9.71 10.46
C ALA A 116 6.45 9.60 11.07
N GLY A 117 6.33 9.15 12.31
CA GLY A 117 5.06 9.02 13.02
C GLY A 117 4.22 7.82 12.56
N SER A 118 4.85 6.69 12.22
CA SER A 118 4.10 5.44 12.03
C SER A 118 3.44 5.02 13.34
N ARG A 119 2.18 4.59 13.28
CA ARG A 119 1.43 4.13 14.46
C ARG A 119 1.35 2.62 14.47
N PRO A 120 1.60 1.96 15.61
CA PRO A 120 1.27 0.56 15.78
C PRO A 120 -0.21 0.33 15.46
N GLU A 121 -0.51 -0.67 14.65
CA GLU A 121 -1.88 -1.08 14.42
C GLU A 121 -2.32 -1.94 15.61
N ALA A 122 -3.22 -1.42 16.45
CA ALA A 122 -3.82 -2.21 17.51
C ALA A 122 -4.68 -3.33 16.91
N ASP A 123 -4.79 -4.47 17.60
CA ASP A 123 -5.50 -5.68 17.12
C ASP A 123 -6.98 -5.47 16.73
N ALA A 124 -7.56 -4.29 17.00
CA ALA A 124 -8.93 -3.89 16.65
C ALA A 124 -9.07 -3.15 15.30
N ALA A 125 -8.04 -3.11 14.45
CA ALA A 125 -8.13 -2.44 13.15
C ALA A 125 -9.12 -3.10 12.18
N ALA A 126 -9.58 -2.34 11.18
CA ALA A 126 -10.58 -2.78 10.21
C ALA A 126 -10.20 -4.14 9.58
N PRO A 127 -11.18 -5.03 9.32
CA PRO A 127 -10.88 -6.39 8.87
C PRO A 127 -10.17 -6.39 7.52
N ARG A 128 -8.99 -7.03 7.43
CA ARG A 128 -8.30 -7.21 6.15
C ARG A 128 -9.17 -8.01 5.18
N PHE A 129 -9.19 -7.59 3.93
CA PHE A 129 -9.75 -8.35 2.82
C PHE A 129 -8.78 -9.42 2.34
N THR A 130 -9.34 -10.52 1.85
CA THR A 130 -8.65 -11.71 1.36
C THR A 130 -9.26 -12.14 0.01
N LEU A 131 -8.62 -13.10 -0.65
CA LEU A 131 -9.20 -13.69 -1.86
C LEU A 131 -10.53 -14.43 -1.57
N ALA A 132 -10.71 -14.92 -0.35
CA ALA A 132 -11.96 -15.58 0.06
C ALA A 132 -13.13 -14.58 0.07
N ASP A 133 -12.90 -13.34 0.48
CA ASP A 133 -13.91 -12.28 0.44
C ASP A 133 -14.37 -11.99 -0.99
N LEU A 134 -13.41 -11.88 -1.93
CA LEU A 134 -13.76 -11.69 -3.34
C LEU A 134 -14.48 -12.92 -3.91
N ALA A 135 -14.08 -14.14 -3.51
CA ALA A 135 -14.72 -15.36 -3.98
C ALA A 135 -16.16 -15.46 -3.47
N ALA A 136 -16.40 -15.14 -2.20
CA ALA A 136 -17.74 -15.09 -1.60
C ALA A 136 -18.66 -14.07 -2.30
N ALA A 137 -18.09 -12.96 -2.79
CA ALA A 137 -18.80 -11.95 -3.56
C ALA A 137 -18.92 -12.27 -5.08
N GLY A 138 -18.46 -13.44 -5.54
CA GLY A 138 -18.49 -13.82 -6.95
C GLY A 138 -17.57 -12.97 -7.85
N LEU A 139 -16.52 -12.38 -7.27
CA LEU A 139 -15.54 -11.54 -7.95
C LEU A 139 -14.26 -12.31 -8.32
N VAL A 140 -14.25 -13.64 -8.14
CA VAL A 140 -13.17 -14.55 -8.54
C VAL A 140 -13.77 -15.71 -9.31
N ALA A 141 -13.11 -16.08 -10.41
CA ALA A 141 -13.51 -17.16 -11.31
C ALA A 141 -14.89 -16.98 -11.97
N GLY A 142 -15.10 -17.64 -13.10
CA GLY A 142 -16.34 -17.49 -13.88
C GLY A 142 -16.35 -16.29 -14.83
N PRO A 143 -17.27 -16.28 -15.80
CA PRO A 143 -17.25 -15.36 -16.94
C PRO A 143 -17.50 -13.89 -16.54
N HIS A 144 -18.27 -13.64 -15.48
CA HIS A 144 -18.63 -12.27 -15.06
C HIS A 144 -17.71 -11.69 -13.98
N ALA A 145 -16.82 -12.47 -13.38
CA ALA A 145 -16.01 -12.01 -12.24
C ALA A 145 -15.13 -10.79 -12.56
N ALA A 146 -14.58 -10.71 -13.77
CA ALA A 146 -13.79 -9.55 -14.18
C ALA A 146 -14.63 -8.28 -14.31
N ALA A 147 -15.84 -8.39 -14.89
CA ALA A 147 -16.76 -7.27 -15.05
C ALA A 147 -17.29 -6.79 -13.69
N ARG A 148 -17.74 -7.71 -12.83
CA ARG A 148 -18.18 -7.39 -11.46
C ARG A 148 -17.09 -6.72 -10.66
N ARG A 149 -15.86 -7.24 -10.70
CA ARG A 149 -14.73 -6.66 -9.97
C ARG A 149 -14.37 -5.26 -10.48
N ARG A 150 -14.54 -5.00 -11.79
CA ARG A 150 -14.42 -3.67 -12.35
C ARG A 150 -15.51 -2.73 -11.82
N ALA A 151 -16.78 -3.14 -11.86
CA ALA A 151 -17.90 -2.35 -11.36
C ALA A 151 -17.76 -1.99 -9.87
N VAL A 152 -17.41 -2.98 -9.03
CA VAL A 152 -17.11 -2.75 -7.60
C VAL A 152 -15.93 -1.77 -7.44
N GLY A 153 -14.87 -1.92 -8.23
CA GLY A 153 -13.70 -1.04 -8.19
C GLY A 153 -14.00 0.40 -8.60
N GLU A 154 -14.87 0.59 -9.59
CA GLU A 154 -15.37 1.90 -10.02
C GLU A 154 -16.21 2.55 -8.91
N TRP A 155 -17.11 1.80 -8.29
CA TRP A 155 -17.94 2.30 -7.20
C TRP A 155 -17.14 2.72 -5.96
N LEU A 156 -16.12 1.93 -5.60
CA LEU A 156 -15.19 2.25 -4.52
C LEU A 156 -14.16 3.34 -4.90
N GLY A 157 -14.06 3.72 -6.17
CA GLY A 157 -13.02 4.64 -6.63
C GLY A 157 -11.59 4.10 -6.48
N ILE A 158 -11.42 2.77 -6.41
CA ILE A 158 -10.11 2.10 -6.29
C ILE A 158 -9.61 1.55 -7.64
N GLY A 159 -10.38 1.77 -8.70
CA GLY A 159 -10.06 1.35 -10.06
C GLY A 159 -10.02 -0.17 -10.23
N TYR A 160 -9.45 -0.60 -11.37
CA TYR A 160 -9.40 -2.01 -11.75
C TYR A 160 -8.17 -2.74 -11.17
N GLY A 161 -8.26 -4.07 -11.10
CA GLY A 161 -7.16 -4.98 -10.82
C GLY A 161 -7.57 -6.44 -11.00
N ASN A 162 -6.58 -7.32 -11.20
CA ASN A 162 -6.80 -8.76 -11.02
C ASN A 162 -7.13 -9.07 -9.54
N ALA A 163 -7.59 -10.29 -9.22
CA ALA A 163 -8.04 -10.63 -7.87
C ALA A 163 -7.04 -10.26 -6.76
N LYS A 164 -5.75 -10.57 -6.97
CA LYS A 164 -4.69 -10.29 -5.99
C LYS A 164 -4.42 -8.80 -5.85
N ALA A 165 -4.33 -8.08 -6.98
CA ALA A 165 -4.15 -6.63 -6.98
C ALA A 165 -5.35 -5.92 -6.35
N PHE A 166 -6.56 -6.44 -6.55
CA PHE A 166 -7.78 -5.88 -5.99
C PHE A 166 -7.85 -6.06 -4.47
N VAL A 167 -7.51 -7.24 -3.95
CA VAL A 167 -7.34 -7.45 -2.49
C VAL A 167 -6.30 -6.49 -1.92
N HIS A 168 -5.17 -6.32 -2.59
CA HIS A 168 -4.16 -5.37 -2.16
C HIS A 168 -4.71 -3.94 -2.12
N LYS A 169 -5.45 -3.50 -3.16
CA LYS A 169 -6.07 -2.18 -3.21
C LYS A 169 -7.11 -1.97 -2.10
N LEU A 170 -8.00 -2.93 -1.86
CA LEU A 170 -8.98 -2.84 -0.77
C LEU A 170 -8.30 -2.56 0.57
N ASN A 171 -7.23 -3.31 0.87
CA ASN A 171 -6.48 -3.14 2.11
C ASN A 171 -5.67 -1.83 2.12
N ALA A 172 -4.84 -1.60 1.10
CA ALA A 172 -3.94 -0.44 1.01
C ALA A 172 -4.70 0.89 1.03
N LEU A 173 -5.88 0.94 0.43
CA LEU A 173 -6.70 2.14 0.32
C LEU A 173 -7.72 2.29 1.45
N GLY A 174 -7.67 1.40 2.45
CA GLY A 174 -8.46 1.47 3.68
C GLY A 174 -9.96 1.33 3.45
N VAL A 175 -10.38 0.49 2.50
CA VAL A 175 -11.81 0.22 2.28
C VAL A 175 -12.41 -0.42 3.54
N GLY A 176 -13.57 0.08 3.97
CA GLY A 176 -14.30 -0.48 5.12
C GLY A 176 -15.23 -1.63 4.70
N ARG A 177 -15.66 -2.48 5.66
CA ARG A 177 -16.60 -3.56 5.37
C ARG A 177 -17.98 -3.05 4.92
N GLU A 178 -18.48 -2.00 5.56
CA GLU A 178 -19.75 -1.37 5.16
C GLU A 178 -19.68 -0.79 3.74
N GLU A 179 -18.58 -0.10 3.41
CA GLU A 179 -18.35 0.46 2.07
C GLU A 179 -18.24 -0.65 1.02
N TRP A 180 -17.54 -1.75 1.34
CA TRP A 180 -17.46 -2.94 0.51
C TRP A 180 -18.83 -3.57 0.25
N ASP A 181 -19.62 -3.80 1.31
CA ASP A 181 -20.94 -4.44 1.20
C ASP A 181 -21.89 -3.58 0.36
N ALA A 182 -21.82 -2.25 0.51
CA ALA A 182 -22.58 -1.32 -0.32
C ALA A 182 -22.17 -1.40 -1.79
N ALA A 183 -20.86 -1.37 -2.08
CA ALA A 183 -20.34 -1.44 -3.44
C ALA A 183 -20.66 -2.77 -4.12
N VAL A 184 -20.53 -3.90 -3.42
CA VAL A 184 -20.89 -5.23 -3.95
C VAL A 184 -22.39 -5.29 -4.23
N ARG A 185 -23.24 -4.87 -3.29
CA ARG A 185 -24.70 -4.88 -3.49
C ARG A 185 -25.11 -4.05 -4.71
N ARG A 186 -24.50 -2.87 -4.87
CA ARG A 186 -24.82 -1.96 -5.96
C ARG A 186 -24.34 -2.51 -7.30
N ALA A 187 -23.10 -2.97 -7.39
CA ALA A 187 -22.52 -3.53 -8.60
C ALA A 187 -23.26 -4.80 -9.07
N LEU A 188 -23.70 -5.66 -8.15
CA LEU A 188 -24.40 -6.90 -8.50
C LEU A 188 -25.88 -6.70 -8.81
N ALA A 189 -26.50 -5.61 -8.34
CA ALA A 189 -27.87 -5.26 -8.72
C ALA A 189 -27.97 -4.76 -10.18
N GLU A 190 -26.90 -4.19 -10.70
CA GLU A 190 -26.79 -3.73 -12.10
C GLU A 190 -26.44 -4.86 -13.07
N ASP A 191 -26.04 -6.02 -12.53
CA ASP A 191 -25.62 -7.22 -13.25
C ASP A 191 -26.81 -8.22 -13.42
N GLY A 192 -28.04 -7.69 -13.48
CA GLY A 192 -29.30 -8.44 -13.54
C GLY A 192 -29.39 -9.46 -14.69
N PRO A 193 -30.31 -10.44 -14.57
CA PRO A 193 -30.27 -11.74 -15.26
C PRO A 193 -30.16 -11.68 -16.78
#